data_AF-A0A945ZKF2-F1
#
_entry.id   AF-A0A945ZKF2-F1
#
_cell.length_a   1.000
_cell.length_b   1.000
_cell.length_c   1.000
_cell.angle_alpha   90.00
_cell.angle_beta   90.00
_cell.angle_gamma   90.00
#
_symmetry.space_group_name_H-M   'P 1'
#
loop_
_entity.id
_entity.type
_entity.pdbx_description
1 polymer ?
#
loop_
_entity_poly.entity_id
_entity_poly.type
_entity_poly.pdbx_seq_one_letter_code
_entity_poly.pdbx_strand_id
1 'polypeptide(L)'
;MNIHSLVDLEIYFADHMESILFPVLADKYYENEDFTRAKQVCEIGLSHHENDQSGYYILGLIEKQTGNYKEAEKALLKCINHPTEHLSARLILCQVQMELERSPKTLQTHWKKVLELDPENEAAQVFVQRMEMEHKKVKQTKQKSPKKQAKAPKKKIEKKSAKTKDKKLVVKKTKKVKASKKVKTKAVVIPAYQKDSEPLKISSRLATFTMVTVLKNQGLLDQALEVLNILEEKNESKKQIKGERKAIKALISKS
;
A
#
# COMPACT_ATOMS: atom_id res chain seq x y z
N MET A 1 -19.54 5.17 -17.82
CA MET A 1 -19.13 3.76 -17.62
C MET A 1 -19.67 3.32 -16.28
N ASN A 2 -20.49 2.27 -16.26
CA ASN A 2 -21.07 1.72 -15.02
C ASN A 2 -20.20 0.54 -14.58
N ILE A 3 -19.16 0.83 -13.78
CA ILE A 3 -18.22 -0.18 -13.28
C ILE A 3 -18.74 -0.66 -11.93
N HIS A 4 -19.68 -1.61 -11.96
CA HIS A 4 -20.39 -2.04 -10.75
C HIS A 4 -19.60 -3.05 -9.93
N SER A 5 -18.72 -3.85 -10.55
CA SER A 5 -17.92 -4.86 -9.85
C SER A 5 -16.47 -4.42 -9.62
N LEU A 6 -15.86 -4.88 -8.53
CA LEU A 6 -14.42 -4.77 -8.29
C LEU A 6 -13.63 -5.40 -9.45
N VAL A 7 -14.09 -6.55 -9.95
CA VAL A 7 -13.44 -7.30 -11.03
C VAL A 7 -13.39 -6.50 -12.33
N ASP A 8 -14.48 -5.80 -12.68
CA ASP A 8 -14.52 -4.96 -13.88
C ASP A 8 -13.52 -3.81 -13.79
N LEU A 9 -13.36 -3.26 -12.59
CA LEU A 9 -12.42 -2.18 -12.32
C LEU A 9 -10.96 -2.67 -12.37
N GLU A 10 -10.69 -3.89 -11.89
CA GLU A 10 -9.38 -4.55 -12.01
C GLU A 10 -9.02 -4.81 -13.47
N ILE A 11 -9.94 -5.37 -14.26
CA ILE A 11 -9.74 -5.64 -15.69
C ILE A 11 -9.47 -4.33 -16.43
N TYR A 12 -10.31 -3.32 -16.20
CA TYR A 12 -10.16 -2.02 -16.83
C TYR A 12 -8.81 -1.37 -16.47
N PHE A 13 -8.41 -1.39 -15.20
CA PHE A 13 -7.13 -0.83 -14.76
C PHE A 13 -5.93 -1.60 -15.32
N ALA A 14 -6.03 -2.92 -15.43
CA ALA A 14 -4.97 -3.75 -16.00
C ALA A 14 -4.70 -3.43 -17.49
N ASP A 15 -5.75 -3.05 -18.22
CA ASP A 15 -5.66 -2.64 -19.62
C ASP A 15 -5.33 -1.14 -19.79
N HIS A 16 -5.59 -0.31 -18.77
CA HIS A 16 -5.43 1.15 -18.79
C HIS A 16 -4.78 1.65 -17.49
N MET A 17 -3.50 1.33 -17.28
CA MET A 17 -2.76 1.69 -16.06
C MET A 17 -2.59 3.21 -15.91
N GLU A 18 -2.62 3.92 -17.03
CA GLU A 18 -2.64 5.39 -17.13
C GLU A 18 -4.02 6.00 -16.90
N SER A 19 -5.03 5.24 -16.46
CA SER A 19 -6.32 5.80 -16.11
C SER A 19 -6.26 6.58 -14.79
N ILE A 20 -6.92 7.74 -14.76
CA ILE A 20 -7.10 8.56 -13.55
C ILE A 20 -8.03 7.85 -12.52
N LEU A 21 -8.67 6.74 -12.89
CA LEU A 21 -9.58 5.99 -12.03
C LEU A 21 -8.89 5.08 -11.00
N PHE A 22 -7.56 4.98 -11.01
CA PHE A 22 -6.81 4.17 -10.05
C PHE A 22 -7.13 4.46 -8.57
N PRO A 23 -7.45 5.71 -8.13
CA PRO A 23 -7.81 5.96 -6.73
C PRO A 23 -9.08 5.19 -6.34
N VAL A 24 -10.06 5.06 -7.24
CA VAL A 24 -11.30 4.31 -6.96
C VAL A 24 -11.00 2.83 -6.73
N LEU A 25 -10.08 2.25 -7.50
CA LEU A 25 -9.68 0.85 -7.32
C LEU A 25 -8.88 0.67 -6.03
N ALA A 26 -7.96 1.58 -5.74
CA ALA A 26 -7.20 1.57 -4.51
C ALA A 26 -8.09 1.73 -3.27
N ASP A 27 -9.13 2.56 -3.35
CA ASP A 27 -10.11 2.76 -2.28
C ASP A 27 -10.89 1.47 -2.00
N LYS A 28 -11.40 0.81 -3.05
CA LYS A 28 -12.06 -0.51 -2.90
C LYS A 28 -11.13 -1.56 -2.29
N TYR A 29 -9.85 -1.56 -2.63
CA TYR A 29 -8.88 -2.46 -1.98
C TYR A 29 -8.63 -2.09 -0.53
N TYR A 30 -8.57 -0.80 -0.22
CA TYR A 30 -8.44 -0.30 1.14
C TYR A 30 -9.65 -0.68 2.00
N GLU A 31 -10.88 -0.54 1.50
CA GLU A 31 -12.12 -0.98 2.16
C GLU A 31 -12.12 -2.49 2.42
N ASN A 32 -11.55 -3.28 1.51
CA ASN A 32 -11.38 -4.73 1.68
C ASN A 32 -10.17 -5.12 2.55
N GLU A 33 -9.53 -4.14 3.21
CA GLU A 33 -8.32 -4.29 4.03
C GLU A 33 -7.10 -4.89 3.29
N ASP A 34 -7.15 -4.93 1.95
CA ASP A 34 -6.03 -5.39 1.12
C ASP A 34 -5.07 -4.25 0.84
N PHE A 35 -4.37 -3.83 1.89
CA PHE A 35 -3.41 -2.73 1.84
C PHE A 35 -2.25 -2.97 0.86
N THR A 36 -1.93 -4.24 0.58
CA THR A 36 -0.85 -4.59 -0.33
C THR A 36 -1.24 -4.26 -1.77
N ARG A 37 -2.42 -4.73 -2.22
CA ARG A 37 -2.92 -4.41 -3.55
C ARG A 37 -3.30 -2.93 -3.67
N ALA A 38 -3.91 -2.36 -2.64
CA ALA A 38 -4.24 -0.93 -2.62
C ALA A 38 -2.99 -0.06 -2.87
N LYS A 39 -1.90 -0.36 -2.16
CA LYS A 39 -0.63 0.36 -2.32
C LYS A 39 -0.06 0.19 -3.73
N GLN A 40 -0.06 -1.02 -4.28
CA GLN A 40 0.43 -1.27 -5.63
C GLN A 40 -0.34 -0.48 -6.69
N VAL A 41 -1.67 -0.44 -6.59
CA VAL A 41 -2.51 0.34 -7.49
C VAL A 41 -2.20 1.83 -7.39
N CYS A 42 -2.06 2.36 -6.17
CA CYS A 42 -1.63 3.75 -5.96
C CYS A 42 -0.25 4.03 -6.57
N GLU A 43 0.74 3.18 -6.34
CA GLU A 43 2.11 3.38 -6.86
C GLU A 43 2.14 3.35 -8.40
N ILE A 44 1.42 2.42 -9.02
CA ILE A 44 1.29 2.33 -10.48
C ILE A 44 0.58 3.58 -11.01
N GLY A 45 -0.58 3.92 -10.46
CA GLY A 45 -1.37 5.06 -10.90
C GLY A 45 -0.63 6.40 -10.76
N LEU A 46 0.04 6.61 -9.63
CA LEU A 46 0.86 7.81 -9.37
C LEU A 46 2.13 7.86 -10.23
N SER A 47 2.60 6.73 -10.77
CA SER A 47 3.72 6.73 -11.73
C SER A 47 3.32 7.32 -13.08
N HIS A 48 2.03 7.29 -13.42
CA HIS A 48 1.47 7.95 -14.61
C HIS A 48 0.89 9.33 -14.29
N HIS A 49 0.31 9.49 -13.10
CA HIS A 49 -0.33 10.72 -12.63
C HIS A 49 0.35 11.26 -11.38
N GLU A 50 1.54 11.84 -11.56
CA GLU A 50 2.38 12.30 -10.45
C GLU A 50 1.75 13.39 -9.56
N ASN A 51 0.70 14.04 -10.05
CA ASN A 51 0.00 15.17 -9.43
C ASN A 51 -1.44 14.84 -9.02
N ASP A 52 -1.81 13.56 -8.95
CA ASP A 52 -3.17 13.17 -8.55
C ASP A 52 -3.37 13.30 -7.03
N GLN A 53 -4.26 14.21 -6.63
CA GLN A 53 -4.51 14.51 -5.22
C GLN A 53 -5.16 13.32 -4.49
N SER A 54 -6.15 12.68 -5.10
CA SER A 54 -6.90 11.57 -4.51
C SER A 54 -6.01 10.34 -4.29
N GLY A 55 -5.14 10.03 -5.24
CA GLY A 55 -4.17 8.94 -5.15
C GLY A 55 -3.19 9.12 -4.00
N TYR A 56 -2.67 10.34 -3.78
CA TYR A 56 -1.84 10.63 -2.62
C TYR A 56 -2.60 10.57 -1.29
N TYR A 57 -3.87 10.97 -1.26
CA TYR A 57 -4.72 10.84 -0.08
C TYR A 57 -4.88 9.37 0.31
N ILE A 58 -5.27 8.50 -0.64
CA ILE A 58 -5.46 7.07 -0.40
C ILE A 58 -4.12 6.40 -0.02
N LEU A 59 -3.02 6.75 -0.69
CA LEU A 59 -1.69 6.27 -0.31
C LEU A 59 -1.36 6.66 1.15
N GLY A 60 -1.68 7.88 1.56
CA GLY A 60 -1.52 8.34 2.94
C GLY A 60 -2.35 7.52 3.95
N LEU A 61 -3.58 7.16 3.60
CA LEU A 61 -4.43 6.30 4.42
C LEU A 61 -3.85 4.88 4.57
N ILE A 62 -3.40 4.29 3.46
CA ILE A 62 -2.80 2.95 3.43
C ILE A 62 -1.51 2.91 4.28
N GLU A 63 -0.62 3.89 4.10
CA GLU A 63 0.64 3.95 4.86
C GLU A 63 0.39 4.18 6.35
N LYS A 64 -0.63 4.99 6.71
CA LYS A 64 -1.05 5.15 8.11
C LYS A 64 -1.51 3.81 8.69
N GLN A 65 -2.36 3.08 7.97
CA GLN A 65 -2.95 1.84 8.45
C GLN A 65 -1.93 0.70 8.55
N THR A 66 -0.89 0.74 7.72
CA THR A 66 0.24 -0.21 7.77
C THR A 66 1.33 0.19 8.77
N GLY A 67 1.17 1.32 9.47
CA GLY A 67 2.10 1.81 10.50
C GLY A 67 3.32 2.57 9.96
N ASN A 68 3.38 2.83 8.65
CA ASN A 68 4.45 3.58 7.99
C ASN A 68 4.18 5.09 8.08
N TYR A 69 4.15 5.64 9.29
CA TYR A 69 3.74 7.02 9.53
C TYR A 69 4.60 8.07 8.79
N LYS A 70 5.89 7.80 8.56
CA LYS A 70 6.77 8.74 7.83
C LYS A 70 6.43 8.82 6.36
N GLU A 71 6.09 7.70 5.75
CA GLU A 71 5.65 7.59 4.36
C GLU A 71 4.26 8.20 4.20
N ALA A 72 3.37 7.95 5.16
CA ALA A 72 2.05 8.58 5.24
C ALA A 72 2.16 10.11 5.27
N GLU A 73 3.03 10.66 6.13
CA GLU A 73 3.27 12.11 6.22
C GLU A 73 3.71 12.68 4.86
N LYS A 74 4.63 12.02 4.16
CA LYS A 74 5.10 12.47 2.84
C LYS A 74 3.99 12.45 1.79
N ALA A 75 3.19 11.39 1.74
CA ALA A 75 2.08 11.27 0.79
C ALA A 75 1.01 12.35 1.05
N LEU A 76 0.63 12.54 2.31
CA LEU A 76 -0.36 13.56 2.70
C LEU A 76 0.15 14.99 2.46
N LEU A 77 1.44 15.25 2.65
CA LEU A 77 2.04 16.55 2.29
C LEU A 77 1.94 16.82 0.79
N LYS A 78 2.15 15.81 -0.06
CA LYS A 78 1.94 15.95 -1.51
C LYS A 78 0.46 16.22 -1.83
N CYS A 79 -0.46 15.50 -1.18
CA CYS A 79 -1.89 15.72 -1.35
C CYS A 79 -2.33 17.17 -1.04
N ILE A 80 -1.78 17.80 0.00
CA ILE A 80 -2.16 19.18 0.38
C ILE A 80 -1.43 20.28 -0.40
N ASN A 81 -0.45 19.93 -1.23
CA ASN A 81 0.28 20.92 -2.05
C ASN A 81 -0.51 21.34 -3.32
N HIS A 82 -1.68 20.76 -3.54
CA HIS A 82 -2.57 21.12 -4.64
C HIS A 82 -3.48 22.31 -4.28
N PRO A 83 -3.96 23.09 -5.28
CA PRO A 83 -4.80 24.27 -5.05
C PRO A 83 -6.16 23.93 -4.39
N THR A 84 -6.62 22.71 -4.62
CA THR A 84 -7.84 22.16 -4.05
C THR A 84 -7.59 21.80 -2.59
N GLU A 85 -8.12 22.62 -1.67
CA GLU A 85 -8.00 22.37 -0.24
C GLU A 85 -8.71 21.06 0.14
N HIS A 86 -7.98 20.12 0.73
CA HIS A 86 -8.49 18.81 1.14
C HIS A 86 -8.49 18.69 2.66
N LEU A 87 -9.64 19.00 3.28
CA LEU A 87 -9.83 18.99 4.73
C LEU A 87 -9.46 17.63 5.35
N SER A 88 -10.00 16.54 4.80
CA SER A 88 -9.75 15.17 5.31
C SER A 88 -8.27 14.81 5.29
N ALA A 89 -7.54 15.10 4.20
CA ALA A 89 -6.10 14.88 4.12
C ALA A 89 -5.34 15.63 5.21
N ARG A 90 -5.75 16.87 5.53
CA ARG A 90 -5.12 17.67 6.57
C ARG A 90 -5.41 17.16 7.98
N LEU A 91 -6.63 16.67 8.25
CA LEU A 91 -6.96 16.01 9.51
C LEU A 91 -6.13 14.74 9.73
N ILE A 92 -6.03 13.89 8.69
CA ILE A 92 -5.21 12.67 8.76
C ILE A 92 -3.73 13.04 8.92
N LEU A 93 -3.24 14.10 8.26
CA LEU A 93 -1.87 14.58 8.45
C LEU A 93 -1.61 15.00 9.90
N CYS A 94 -2.54 15.73 10.53
CA CYS A 94 -2.43 16.07 11.95
C CYS A 94 -2.34 14.83 12.84
N GLN A 95 -3.18 13.82 12.59
CA GLN A 95 -3.15 12.55 13.32
C GLN A 95 -1.79 11.84 13.18
N VAL A 96 -1.30 11.71 11.95
CA VAL A 96 0.01 11.10 11.65
C VAL A 96 1.17 11.87 12.31
N GLN A 97 1.10 13.21 12.31
CA GLN A 97 2.11 14.06 12.95
C GLN A 97 2.11 13.97 14.47
N MET A 98 0.95 13.73 15.09
CA MET A 98 0.85 13.45 16.52
C MET A 98 1.51 12.12 16.87
N GLU A 99 1.27 11.08 16.07
CA GLU A 99 1.89 9.76 16.26
C GLU A 99 3.41 9.79 16.06
N LEU A 100 3.90 10.66 15.16
CA LEU A 100 5.33 10.89 14.94
C LEU A 100 5.98 11.85 15.95
N GLU A 101 5.23 12.34 16.93
CA GLU A 101 5.68 13.33 17.92
C GLU A 101 6.35 14.55 17.27
N ARG A 102 5.80 15.02 16.14
CA ARG A 102 6.34 16.20 15.45
C ARG A 102 6.22 17.45 16.32
N SER A 103 7.04 18.45 15.97
CA SER A 103 7.15 19.64 16.81
C SER A 103 5.78 20.32 17.00
N PRO A 104 5.45 20.81 18.21
CA PRO A 104 4.15 21.39 18.48
C PRO A 104 3.83 22.61 17.59
N LYS A 105 4.87 23.32 17.13
CA LYS A 105 4.75 24.43 16.19
C LYS A 105 4.25 24.00 14.81
N THR A 106 4.74 22.86 14.31
CA THR A 106 4.32 22.29 13.03
C THR A 106 2.85 21.88 13.08
N LEU A 107 2.46 21.16 14.14
CA LEU A 107 1.07 20.76 14.36
C LEU A 107 0.16 21.99 14.43
N GLN A 108 0.56 23.03 15.16
CA GLN A 108 -0.23 24.26 15.28
C GLN A 108 -0.52 24.90 13.92
N THR A 109 0.42 24.89 12.98
CA THR A 109 0.20 25.43 11.63
C THR A 109 -0.88 24.64 10.89
N HIS A 110 -0.85 23.31 10.96
CA HIS A 110 -1.84 22.48 10.28
C HIS A 110 -3.22 22.56 10.95
N TRP A 111 -3.30 22.54 12.28
CA TRP A 111 -4.56 22.68 13.02
C TRP A 111 -5.23 24.04 12.85
N LYS A 112 -4.46 25.13 12.74
CA LYS A 112 -5.01 26.46 12.41
C LYS A 112 -5.68 26.45 11.03
N LYS A 113 -5.02 25.86 10.04
CA LYS A 113 -5.61 25.71 8.69
C LYS A 113 -6.85 24.82 8.69
N VAL A 114 -6.93 23.81 9.57
CA VAL A 114 -8.15 23.02 9.74
C VAL A 114 -9.28 23.89 10.27
N LEU A 115 -9.04 24.72 11.30
CA LEU A 115 -10.04 25.65 11.82
C LEU A 115 -10.46 26.74 10.81
N GLU A 116 -9.55 27.17 9.94
CA GLU A 116 -9.87 28.11 8.85
C GLU A 116 -10.85 27.50 7.84
N LEU A 117 -10.73 26.20 7.57
CA LEU A 117 -11.59 25.48 6.62
C LEU A 117 -12.89 24.98 7.27
N ASP A 118 -12.81 24.56 8.53
CA ASP A 118 -13.90 23.99 9.30
C ASP A 118 -13.87 24.54 10.74
N PRO A 119 -14.52 25.70 10.97
CA PRO A 119 -14.57 26.32 12.28
C PRO A 119 -15.27 25.47 13.35
N GLU A 120 -16.15 24.55 12.96
CA GLU A 120 -16.91 23.68 13.88
C GLU A 120 -16.15 22.42 14.29
N ASN A 121 -14.93 22.22 13.78
CA ASN A 121 -14.14 21.05 14.08
C ASN A 121 -13.70 20.98 15.56
N GLU A 122 -14.39 20.16 16.36
CA GLU A 122 -14.11 20.00 17.79
C GLU A 122 -12.66 19.60 18.08
N ALA A 123 -12.11 18.66 17.30
CA ALA A 123 -10.76 18.17 17.50
C ALA A 123 -9.73 19.29 17.31
N ALA A 124 -9.95 20.15 16.32
CA ALA A 124 -9.07 21.28 16.05
C ALA A 124 -9.15 22.36 17.14
N GLN A 125 -10.35 22.65 17.63
CA GLN A 125 -10.55 23.60 18.73
C GLN A 125 -9.86 23.12 20.00
N VAL A 126 -10.09 21.86 20.40
CA VAL A 126 -9.48 21.26 21.60
C VAL A 126 -7.95 21.29 21.50
N PHE A 127 -7.40 20.95 20.33
CA PHE A 127 -5.95 20.93 20.14
C PHE A 127 -5.35 22.34 20.24
N VAL A 128 -5.92 23.34 19.56
CA VAL A 128 -5.41 24.71 19.58
C VAL A 128 -5.53 25.33 20.98
N GLN A 129 -6.65 25.12 21.68
CA GLN A 129 -6.83 25.61 23.05
C GLN A 129 -5.79 25.01 24.00
N ARG A 130 -5.57 23.69 23.96
CA ARG A 130 -4.56 23.01 24.78
C ARG A 130 -3.16 23.58 24.52
N MET A 131 -2.82 23.74 23.25
CA MET A 131 -1.54 24.28 22.81
C MET A 131 -1.31 25.72 23.28
N GLU A 132 -2.33 26.57 23.23
CA GLU A 132 -2.25 27.96 23.71
C GLU A 132 -2.10 28.03 25.23
N MET A 133 -2.77 27.15 25.97
CA MET A 133 -2.64 27.05 27.43
C MET A 133 -1.22 26.65 27.87
N GLU A 134 -0.60 25.69 27.18
CA GLU A 134 0.81 25.29 27.44
C GLU A 134 1.78 26.46 27.15
N HIS A 135 1.56 27.21 26.07
CA HIS A 135 2.36 28.39 25.75
C HIS A 135 2.19 29.55 26.76
N LYS A 136 1.00 29.72 27.35
CA LYS A 136 0.73 30.75 28.37
C LYS A 136 1.44 30.44 29.70
N LYS A 137 1.50 29.17 30.11
CA LYS A 137 2.23 28.73 31.33
C LYS A 137 3.75 28.90 31.21
N VAL A 138 4.32 28.65 30.04
CA VAL A 138 5.77 28.83 29.78
C VAL A 138 6.18 30.32 29.75
N LYS A 139 5.29 31.22 29.32
CA LYS A 139 5.55 32.67 29.38
C LYS A 139 5.50 33.22 30.80
N GLN A 140 4.62 32.70 31.66
CA GLN A 140 4.52 33.12 33.07
C GLN A 140 5.71 32.65 33.92
N THR A 141 6.31 31.49 33.62
CA THR A 141 7.50 30.97 34.33
C THR A 141 8.80 31.70 33.95
N LYS A 142 8.89 32.30 32.75
CA LYS A 142 10.07 33.10 32.33
C LYS A 142 10.04 34.57 32.75
N GLN A 143 8.95 35.05 33.37
CA GLN A 143 8.85 36.44 33.86
C GLN A 143 9.21 36.61 35.35
N LYS A 144 9.46 35.54 36.10
CA LYS A 144 9.87 35.59 37.53
C LYS A 144 11.32 35.12 37.76
N SER A 145 12.28 35.74 37.10
CA SER A 145 13.70 35.65 37.48
C SER A 145 14.30 37.05 37.61
N PRO A 146 14.79 37.45 38.80
CA PRO A 146 15.29 38.81 39.03
C PRO A 146 16.62 39.05 38.32
N LYS A 147 16.73 40.24 37.70
CA LYS A 147 17.96 40.81 37.14
C LYS A 147 19.03 40.91 38.24
N LYS A 148 20.21 40.34 38.00
CA LYS A 148 21.47 40.90 38.52
C LYS A 148 22.54 40.89 37.43
N GLN A 149 23.07 42.08 37.19
CA GLN A 149 24.18 42.41 36.30
C GLN A 149 25.48 41.80 36.84
N ALA A 150 26.36 41.31 35.96
CA ALA A 150 27.63 41.98 35.64
C ALA A 150 28.66 41.02 35.00
N LYS A 151 29.18 41.47 33.85
CA LYS A 151 30.56 41.37 33.35
C LYS A 151 31.16 40.00 32.97
N ALA A 152 31.46 39.89 31.68
CA ALA A 152 32.39 38.94 31.05
C ALA A 152 33.87 39.25 31.44
N PRO A 153 34.86 38.37 31.16
CA PRO A 153 35.34 38.19 29.78
C PRO A 153 35.82 36.77 29.35
N LYS A 154 35.52 36.46 28.08
CA LYS A 154 36.29 35.73 27.04
C LYS A 154 37.47 34.80 27.44
N LYS A 155 37.46 33.57 26.88
CA LYS A 155 38.63 32.97 26.19
C LYS A 155 38.20 31.97 25.10
N LYS A 156 38.83 32.11 23.92
CA LYS A 156 38.82 31.22 22.74
C LYS A 156 39.57 29.91 23.04
N ILE A 157 39.31 28.85 22.27
CA ILE A 157 40.24 27.92 21.56
C ILE A 157 39.36 26.82 20.88
N GLU A 158 39.16 26.89 19.55
CA GLU A 158 39.61 25.92 18.50
C GLU A 158 38.97 24.52 18.56
N LYS A 159 38.08 24.12 17.64
CA LYS A 159 38.26 23.58 16.27
C LYS A 159 39.18 22.35 16.13
N LYS A 160 38.52 21.24 15.74
CA LYS A 160 38.82 20.28 14.64
C LYS A 160 39.37 18.87 14.97
N SER A 161 38.54 17.89 14.57
CA SER A 161 38.88 16.72 13.72
C SER A 161 39.67 15.58 14.39
N ALA A 162 39.60 14.30 14.01
CA ALA A 162 38.92 13.55 12.97
C ALA A 162 39.06 12.04 13.27
N LYS A 163 38.11 11.26 12.71
CA LYS A 163 38.25 9.92 12.10
C LYS A 163 38.91 8.75 12.87
N THR A 164 38.11 7.67 12.99
CA THR A 164 38.48 6.28 12.60
C THR A 164 37.17 5.53 12.37
N LYS A 165 36.80 5.21 11.12
CA LYS A 165 37.12 4.01 10.32
C LYS A 165 36.41 2.71 10.77
N ASP A 166 35.51 2.26 9.90
CA ASP A 166 35.34 0.91 9.36
C ASP A 166 35.24 -0.29 10.31
N LYS A 167 34.10 -1.02 10.22
CA LYS A 167 34.12 -2.47 10.00
C LYS A 167 32.78 -3.00 9.45
N LYS A 168 32.80 -3.31 8.15
CA LYS A 168 32.00 -4.33 7.46
C LYS A 168 32.56 -5.72 7.77
N LEU A 169 31.68 -6.68 8.02
CA LEU A 169 31.83 -8.15 7.86
C LEU A 169 30.37 -8.65 7.73
N VAL A 170 29.77 -8.99 6.59
CA VAL A 170 30.08 -9.96 5.53
C VAL A 170 30.12 -11.42 6.01
N VAL A 171 28.95 -12.06 5.88
CA VAL A 171 28.68 -13.41 5.31
C VAL A 171 29.06 -14.64 6.13
N LYS A 172 28.05 -15.50 6.39
CA LYS A 172 28.05 -16.89 5.88
C LYS A 172 26.67 -17.56 5.93
N LYS A 173 26.27 -18.07 4.76
CA LYS A 173 25.22 -19.06 4.51
C LYS A 173 25.54 -20.38 5.20
N THR A 174 24.52 -21.15 5.60
CA THR A 174 24.42 -22.60 5.29
C THR A 174 22.99 -23.13 5.42
N LYS A 175 22.63 -23.99 4.46
CA LYS A 175 21.39 -24.76 4.27
C LYS A 175 21.19 -25.87 5.34
N LYS A 176 19.94 -26.23 5.66
CA LYS A 176 19.30 -27.54 5.34
C LYS A 176 17.95 -27.76 6.06
N VAL A 177 16.90 -27.94 5.25
CA VAL A 177 15.91 -29.03 5.20
C VAL A 177 15.49 -29.73 6.52
N LYS A 178 14.20 -29.65 6.85
CA LYS A 178 13.29 -30.77 7.27
C LYS A 178 11.85 -30.40 6.88
N ALA A 179 11.26 -31.02 5.85
CA ALA A 179 10.48 -32.27 5.89
C ALA A 179 9.11 -32.16 6.62
N SER A 180 8.07 -32.08 5.78
CA SER A 180 6.77 -32.79 5.86
C SER A 180 5.85 -32.61 7.07
N LYS A 181 4.69 -31.99 6.83
CA LYS A 181 3.40 -32.51 7.31
C LYS A 181 2.40 -32.60 6.15
N LYS A 182 2.08 -33.84 5.78
CA LYS A 182 0.99 -34.23 4.89
C LYS A 182 -0.33 -33.75 5.50
N VAL A 183 -1.03 -32.84 4.84
CA VAL A 183 -2.47 -32.65 5.08
C VAL A 183 -3.20 -33.59 4.13
N LYS A 184 -3.99 -34.49 4.72
CA LYS A 184 -4.81 -35.48 4.02
C LYS A 184 -5.87 -34.73 3.19
N THR A 185 -5.74 -34.75 1.87
CA THR A 185 -6.80 -34.35 0.96
C THR A 185 -7.94 -35.36 1.05
N LYS A 186 -9.08 -34.94 1.61
CA LYS A 186 -10.35 -35.65 1.43
C LYS A 186 -10.70 -35.61 -0.05
N ALA A 187 -11.12 -36.76 -0.60
CA ALA A 187 -11.62 -36.86 -1.95
C ALA A 187 -12.87 -35.97 -2.09
N VAL A 188 -12.75 -34.89 -2.86
CA VAL A 188 -13.87 -34.03 -3.23
C VAL A 188 -14.47 -34.61 -4.51
N VAL A 189 -15.79 -34.80 -4.48
CA VAL A 189 -16.62 -35.31 -5.57
C VAL A 189 -16.48 -34.36 -6.77
N ILE A 190 -16.10 -34.91 -7.92
CA ILE A 190 -15.94 -34.15 -9.18
C ILE A 190 -17.35 -33.89 -9.74
N PRO A 191 -17.79 -32.63 -9.91
CA PRO A 191 -19.05 -32.33 -10.57
C PRO A 191 -19.00 -32.74 -12.04
N ALA A 192 -20.15 -33.16 -12.59
CA ALA A 192 -20.28 -33.66 -13.95
C ALA A 192 -19.82 -32.61 -14.98
N TYR A 193 -19.09 -33.08 -16.01
CA TYR A 193 -18.58 -32.29 -17.12
C TYR A 193 -19.72 -31.57 -17.85
N GLN A 194 -19.70 -30.24 -17.84
CA GLN A 194 -20.65 -29.40 -18.58
C GLN A 194 -20.03 -29.05 -19.94
N LYS A 195 -20.62 -29.59 -21.00
CA LYS A 195 -20.12 -29.54 -22.38
C LYS A 195 -20.28 -28.17 -23.07
N ASP A 196 -21.09 -27.27 -22.49
CA ASP A 196 -21.51 -26.03 -23.11
C ASP A 196 -21.22 -24.82 -22.18
N SER A 197 -19.95 -24.46 -22.02
CA SER A 197 -19.56 -23.17 -21.43
C SER A 197 -18.93 -22.30 -22.51
N GLU A 198 -19.46 -21.09 -22.70
CA GLU A 198 -18.93 -20.10 -23.65
C GLU A 198 -17.40 -19.91 -23.51
N PRO A 199 -16.68 -19.66 -24.62
CA PRO A 199 -15.23 -19.53 -24.60
C PRO A 199 -14.80 -18.31 -23.80
N LEU A 200 -14.32 -18.54 -22.58
CA LEU A 200 -13.66 -17.52 -21.77
C LEU A 200 -12.39 -17.10 -22.52
N LYS A 201 -12.31 -15.84 -22.95
CA LYS A 201 -11.09 -15.27 -23.53
C LYS A 201 -10.03 -15.12 -22.44
N ILE A 202 -9.26 -16.18 -22.23
CA ILE A 202 -8.20 -16.20 -21.22
C ILE A 202 -7.03 -15.35 -21.72
N SER A 203 -6.71 -14.28 -21.01
CA SER A 203 -5.60 -13.41 -21.39
C SER A 203 -4.28 -14.16 -21.24
N SER A 204 -3.39 -14.03 -22.24
CA SER A 204 -2.11 -14.70 -22.23
C SER A 204 -1.36 -14.44 -20.93
N ARG A 205 -1.38 -13.20 -20.42
CA ARG A 205 -0.69 -12.76 -19.20
C ARG A 205 -1.07 -13.56 -17.94
N LEU A 206 -2.31 -14.03 -17.81
CA LEU A 206 -2.80 -14.74 -16.62
C LEU A 206 -2.62 -16.26 -16.67
N ALA A 207 -2.22 -16.81 -17.83
CA ALA A 207 -2.00 -18.25 -17.98
C ALA A 207 -0.87 -18.75 -17.06
N THR A 208 -1.22 -19.61 -16.10
CA THR A 208 -0.32 -20.26 -15.13
C THR A 208 -0.75 -21.70 -14.85
N PHE A 209 0.17 -22.57 -14.42
CA PHE A 209 -0.16 -23.96 -14.06
C PHE A 209 -1.12 -24.08 -12.87
N THR A 210 -1.11 -23.09 -11.97
CA THR A 210 -2.08 -23.01 -10.87
C THR A 210 -3.50 -22.89 -11.42
N MET A 211 -3.70 -22.06 -12.44
CA MET A 211 -4.99 -21.89 -13.10
C MET A 211 -5.46 -23.19 -13.78
N VAL A 212 -4.55 -23.92 -14.43
CA VAL A 212 -4.84 -25.27 -14.99
C VAL A 212 -5.34 -26.23 -13.89
N THR A 213 -4.74 -26.16 -12.70
CA THR A 213 -5.15 -26.99 -11.56
C THR A 213 -6.53 -26.62 -11.03
N VAL A 214 -6.82 -25.33 -10.92
CA VAL A 214 -8.13 -24.82 -10.48
C VAL A 214 -9.23 -25.22 -11.47
N LEU A 215 -9.02 -25.01 -12.77
CA LEU A 215 -9.98 -25.38 -13.83
C LEU A 215 -10.24 -26.89 -13.86
N LYS A 216 -9.19 -27.71 -13.67
CA LYS A 216 -9.31 -29.17 -13.56
C LYS A 216 -10.17 -29.59 -12.37
N ASN A 217 -10.03 -28.93 -11.22
CA ASN A 217 -10.84 -29.21 -10.03
C ASN A 217 -12.30 -28.76 -10.21
N GLN A 218 -12.54 -27.75 -11.04
CA GLN A 218 -13.86 -27.23 -11.38
C GLN A 218 -14.56 -28.06 -12.48
N GLY A 219 -13.86 -29.01 -13.13
CA GLY A 219 -14.39 -29.80 -14.24
C GLY A 219 -14.34 -29.10 -15.60
N LEU A 220 -13.74 -27.90 -15.69
CA LEU A 220 -13.59 -27.11 -16.90
C LEU A 220 -12.36 -27.57 -17.71
N LEU A 221 -12.43 -28.81 -18.20
CA LEU A 221 -11.29 -29.50 -18.80
C LEU A 221 -10.85 -28.90 -20.14
N ASP A 222 -11.79 -28.41 -20.96
CA ASP A 222 -11.46 -27.79 -22.25
C ASP A 222 -10.73 -26.46 -22.09
N GLN A 223 -11.18 -25.64 -21.15
CA GLN A 223 -10.51 -24.38 -20.79
C GLN A 223 -9.10 -24.65 -20.24
N ALA A 224 -8.92 -25.71 -19.45
CA ALA A 224 -7.61 -26.10 -18.95
C ALA A 224 -6.65 -26.50 -20.10
N LEU A 225 -7.15 -27.07 -21.20
CA LEU A 225 -6.34 -27.36 -22.39
C LEU A 225 -5.95 -26.08 -23.14
N GLU A 226 -6.83 -25.10 -23.23
CA GLU A 226 -6.56 -23.81 -23.85
C GLU A 226 -5.45 -23.04 -23.10
N VAL A 227 -5.50 -23.02 -21.77
CA VAL A 227 -4.43 -22.46 -20.94
C VAL A 227 -3.09 -23.16 -21.19
N LEU A 228 -3.10 -24.48 -21.38
CA LEU A 228 -1.88 -25.24 -21.69
C LEU A 228 -1.33 -24.91 -23.09
N ASN A 229 -2.17 -24.54 -24.06
CA ASN A 229 -1.72 -24.04 -25.37
C ASN A 229 -1.02 -22.68 -25.23
N ILE A 230 -1.60 -21.77 -24.45
CA ILE A 230 -1.00 -20.46 -24.16
C ILE A 230 0.34 -20.62 -23.42
N LEU A 231 0.42 -21.54 -22.44
CA LEU A 231 1.67 -21.84 -21.74
C LEU A 231 2.73 -22.44 -22.68
N GLU A 232 2.32 -23.21 -23.69
CA GLU A 232 3.24 -23.74 -24.70
C GLU A 232 3.80 -22.64 -25.60
N GLU A 233 2.97 -21.68 -26.03
CA GLU A 233 3.41 -20.51 -26.79
C GLU A 233 4.40 -19.63 -26.01
N LYS A 234 4.23 -19.55 -24.68
CA LYS A 234 5.15 -18.85 -23.78
C LYS A 234 6.48 -19.56 -23.51
N ASN A 235 6.73 -20.72 -24.14
CA ASN A 235 7.90 -21.55 -23.91
C ASN A 235 8.09 -22.00 -22.44
N GLU A 236 6.99 -22.20 -21.71
CA GLU A 236 7.03 -22.80 -20.38
C GLU A 236 7.42 -24.29 -20.43
N SER A 237 7.54 -24.92 -19.26
CA SER A 237 8.00 -26.31 -19.11
C SER A 237 7.22 -27.33 -19.96
N LYS A 238 7.74 -27.66 -21.14
CA LYS A 238 7.16 -28.65 -22.08
C LYS A 238 6.90 -30.01 -21.45
N LYS A 239 7.72 -30.40 -20.46
CA LYS A 239 7.55 -31.65 -19.72
C LYS A 239 6.30 -31.62 -18.84
N GLN A 240 6.06 -30.52 -18.14
CA GLN A 240 4.86 -30.34 -17.30
C GLN A 240 3.61 -30.21 -18.15
N ILE A 241 3.67 -29.46 -19.26
CA ILE A 241 2.55 -29.29 -20.20
C ILE A 241 2.09 -30.65 -20.74
N LYS A 242 3.01 -31.49 -21.21
CA LYS A 242 2.69 -32.85 -21.70
C LYS A 242 2.07 -33.73 -20.60
N GLY A 243 2.57 -33.62 -19.37
CA GLY A 243 2.03 -34.35 -18.22
C GLY A 243 0.59 -33.97 -17.90
N GLU A 244 0.33 -32.66 -17.77
CA GLU A 244 -1.02 -32.14 -17.48
C GLU A 244 -2.00 -32.41 -18.63
N ARG A 245 -1.58 -32.25 -19.90
CA ARG A 245 -2.42 -32.60 -21.06
C ARG A 245 -2.83 -34.07 -21.03
N LYS A 246 -1.91 -34.98 -20.69
CA LYS A 246 -2.23 -36.41 -20.58
C LYS A 246 -3.21 -36.68 -19.43
N ALA A 247 -3.03 -36.03 -18.29
CA ALA A 247 -3.92 -36.15 -17.15
C ALA A 247 -5.34 -35.65 -17.46
N ILE A 248 -5.46 -34.48 -18.10
CA ILE A 248 -6.75 -33.89 -18.49
C ILE A 248 -7.45 -34.77 -19.52
N LYS A 249 -6.76 -35.24 -20.57
CA LYS A 249 -7.35 -36.16 -21.55
C LYS A 249 -7.84 -37.47 -20.93
N ALA A 250 -7.11 -38.00 -19.93
CA ALA A 250 -7.54 -39.18 -19.21
C ALA A 250 -8.80 -38.94 -18.36
N LEU A 251 -8.96 -37.73 -17.80
CA LEU A 251 -10.17 -37.32 -17.10
C LEU A 251 -11.36 -37.17 -18.05
N ILE A 252 -11.17 -36.53 -19.21
CA ILE A 252 -12.20 -36.40 -20.26
C ILE A 252 -12.67 -37.79 -20.71
N SER A 253 -11.76 -38.77 -20.86
CA SER A 253 -12.13 -40.14 -21.25
C SER A 253 -12.83 -40.96 -20.17
N LYS A 254 -12.83 -40.48 -18.92
CA LYS A 254 -13.35 -41.19 -17.74
C LYS A 254 -14.65 -40.57 -17.20
N SER A 255 -14.95 -39.34 -17.61
CA SER A 255 -16.25 -38.66 -17.42
C SER A 255 -17.23 -39.10 -18.49
#